data_AF-A0A526QHP6-F1
#
_entry.id   AF-A0A526QHP6-F1
#
_cell.length_a   1.000
_cell.length_b   1.000
_cell.length_c   1.000
_cell.angle_alpha   90.00
_cell.angle_beta   90.00
_cell.angle_gamma   90.00
#
_symmetry.space_group_name_H-M   'P 1'
#
loop_
_entity.id
_entity.type
_entity.pdbx_description
1 polymer ?
#
loop_
_entity_poly.entity_id
_entity_poly.type
_entity_poly.pdbx_seq_one_letter_code
_entity_poly.pdbx_strand_id
1 'polypeptide(L)'
;FKGGNAFLGVGDKVVEVVDWNPGIPADMMARIKEVEAKIADGSFSPFTGPIAKADGNEGVPAGKTLTEAEIVAMDWHVKGVTSPLPK
;
A
#
# COMPACT_ATOMS: atom_id res chain seq x y z
N PHE A 1 -19.45 -20.60 14.64
CA PHE A 1 -18.68 -19.50 14.04
C PHE A 1 -18.21 -18.58 15.16
N LYS A 2 -16.93 -18.22 15.22
CA LYS A 2 -16.43 -17.13 16.08
C LYS A 2 -16.14 -15.94 15.17
N GLY A 3 -16.73 -14.78 15.45
CA GLY A 3 -16.47 -13.57 14.68
C GLY A 3 -15.03 -13.08 14.88
N GLY A 4 -14.44 -12.52 13.83
CA GLY A 4 -13.12 -11.91 13.82
C GLY A 4 -12.97 -10.96 12.64
N ASN A 5 -11.96 -10.10 12.69
CA ASN A 5 -11.59 -9.21 11.60
C ASN A 5 -10.42 -9.83 10.83
N ALA A 6 -10.41 -9.67 9.51
CA ALA A 6 -9.31 -10.11 8.66
C ALA A 6 -8.93 -8.98 7.69
N PHE A 7 -7.63 -8.70 7.61
CA PHE A 7 -7.05 -7.74 6.67
C PHE A 7 -6.29 -8.52 5.60
N LEU A 8 -7.00 -8.98 4.58
CA LEU A 8 -6.48 -9.89 3.56
C LEU A 8 -5.95 -9.13 2.34
N GLY A 9 -4.90 -9.65 1.71
CA GLY A 9 -4.21 -8.99 0.61
C GLY A 9 -3.94 -9.86 -0.61
N VAL A 10 -2.88 -9.51 -1.35
CA VAL A 10 -2.44 -10.21 -2.56
C VAL A 10 -1.97 -11.63 -2.24
N GLY A 11 -1.25 -11.83 -1.13
CA GLY A 11 -0.81 -13.17 -0.69
C GLY A 11 -1.97 -14.12 -0.36
N ASP A 12 -3.10 -13.59 0.12
CA ASP A 12 -4.31 -14.35 0.44
C ASP A 12 -5.21 -14.62 -0.78
N LYS A 13 -4.82 -14.13 -1.97
CA LYS A 13 -5.61 -14.19 -3.21
C LYS A 13 -6.96 -13.49 -3.11
N VAL A 14 -7.06 -12.49 -2.24
CA VAL A 14 -8.27 -11.66 -2.09
C VAL A 14 -8.18 -10.40 -2.95
N VAL A 15 -6.97 -9.97 -3.29
CA VAL A 15 -6.71 -8.84 -4.19
C VAL A 15 -5.83 -9.33 -5.32
N GLU A 16 -6.26 -9.13 -6.56
CA GLU A 16 -5.51 -9.51 -7.76
C GLU A 16 -5.66 -8.47 -8.87
N VAL A 17 -4.65 -8.37 -9.73
CA VAL A 17 -4.75 -7.61 -10.97
C VAL A 17 -5.24 -8.54 -12.08
N VAL A 18 -6.43 -8.25 -12.60
CA VAL A 18 -7.12 -9.13 -13.56
C VAL A 18 -6.58 -9.00 -14.98
N ASP A 19 -6.15 -7.80 -15.38
CA ASP A 19 -5.63 -7.56 -16.74
C ASP A 19 -4.64 -6.40 -16.79
N TRP A 20 -3.74 -6.45 -17.77
CA TRP A 20 -2.72 -5.42 -18.02
C TRP A 20 -2.89 -4.83 -19.42
N ASN A 21 -2.76 -3.51 -19.52
CA ASN A 21 -2.82 -2.85 -20.83
C ASN A 21 -1.62 -3.29 -21.70
N PRO A 22 -1.84 -3.74 -22.96
CA PRO A 22 -0.76 -4.15 -23.86
C PRO A 22 0.23 -3.02 -24.21
N GLY A 23 -0.12 -1.77 -23.95
CA GLY A 23 0.77 -0.61 -24.10
C GLY A 23 1.84 -0.48 -23.01
N ILE A 24 1.83 -1.33 -21.98
CA ILE A 24 2.87 -1.28 -20.94
C ILE A 24 4.15 -1.94 -21.47
N PRO A 25 5.29 -1.22 -21.47
CA PRO A 25 6.58 -1.78 -21.87
C PRO A 25 6.98 -3.01 -21.03
N ALA A 26 7.70 -3.95 -21.64
CA ALA A 26 8.08 -5.21 -20.99
C ALA A 26 8.94 -5.00 -19.73
N ASP A 27 9.80 -3.98 -19.72
CA ASP A 27 10.63 -3.62 -18.57
C ASP A 27 9.79 -3.07 -17.41
N MET A 28 8.74 -2.31 -17.70
CA MET A 28 7.79 -1.84 -16.70
C MET A 28 6.94 -2.98 -16.15
N MET A 29 6.48 -3.91 -17.01
CA MET A 29 5.77 -5.10 -16.58
C MET A 29 6.62 -5.99 -15.66
N ALA A 30 7.91 -6.13 -15.94
CA ALA A 30 8.82 -6.88 -15.09
C ALA A 30 8.93 -6.26 -13.68
N ARG A 31 9.08 -4.93 -13.60
CA ARG A 31 9.12 -4.20 -12.32
C ARG A 31 7.83 -4.33 -11.53
N ILE A 32 6.69 -4.24 -12.20
CA ILE A 32 5.37 -4.39 -11.57
C ILE A 32 5.26 -5.78 -10.93
N LYS A 33 5.54 -6.84 -11.70
CA LYS A 33 5.47 -8.23 -11.20
C LYS A 33 6.45 -8.50 -10.06
N GLU A 34 7.64 -7.88 -10.10
CA GLU A 34 8.61 -7.99 -9.01
C GLU A 34 8.06 -7.38 -7.72
N VAL A 35 7.45 -6.19 -7.78
CA VAL A 35 6.85 -5.56 -6.59
C VAL A 35 5.61 -6.32 -6.12
N GLU A 36 4.77 -6.80 -7.04
CA GLU A 36 3.61 -7.62 -6.72
C GLU A 36 4.01 -8.89 -5.96
N ALA A 37 5.07 -9.57 -6.39
CA ALA A 37 5.62 -10.71 -5.67
C ALA A 37 6.11 -10.35 -4.26
N LYS A 38 6.78 -9.21 -4.10
CA LYS A 38 7.24 -8.70 -2.79
C LYS A 38 6.08 -8.29 -1.86
N ILE A 39 4.96 -7.84 -2.42
CA ILE A 39 3.74 -7.59 -1.64
C ILE A 39 3.11 -8.91 -1.21
N ALA A 40 3.06 -9.89 -2.12
CA ALA A 40 2.48 -11.19 -1.86
C ALA A 40 3.27 -12.00 -0.80
N ASP A 41 4.60 -11.89 -0.78
CA ASP A 41 5.46 -12.57 0.20
C ASP A 41 5.66 -11.76 1.50
N GLY A 42 5.15 -10.53 1.57
CA GLY A 42 5.24 -9.64 2.73
C GLY A 42 6.60 -8.97 2.93
N SER A 43 7.57 -9.16 2.03
CA SER A 43 8.89 -8.49 2.08
C SER A 43 8.82 -6.99 1.76
N PHE A 44 7.74 -6.55 1.13
CA PHE A 44 7.44 -5.14 0.87
C PHE A 44 6.03 -4.78 1.32
N SER A 45 5.93 -3.73 2.13
CA SER A 45 4.64 -3.09 2.43
C SER A 45 4.62 -1.67 1.87
N PRO A 46 3.57 -1.27 1.13
CA PRO A 46 3.40 0.11 0.64
C PRO A 46 3.38 1.17 1.74
N PHE A 47 3.09 0.76 2.98
CA PHE A 47 3.03 1.63 4.16
C PHE A 47 4.31 1.61 5.00
N THR A 48 5.44 1.27 4.38
CA THR A 48 6.77 1.33 5.00
C THR A 48 7.40 2.69 4.77
N GLY A 49 7.85 3.33 5.85
CA GLY A 49 8.49 4.63 5.79
C GLY A 49 9.88 4.60 5.15
N PRO A 50 10.38 5.75 4.67
CA PRO A 50 9.94 7.09 5.04
C PRO A 50 8.72 7.57 4.22
N ILE A 51 7.64 7.96 4.92
CA ILE A 51 6.45 8.56 4.31
C ILE A 51 6.19 9.91 4.98
N ALA A 52 6.11 10.97 4.19
CA ALA A 52 5.73 12.30 4.65
C ALA A 52 4.22 12.52 4.44
N LYS A 53 3.59 13.24 5.37
CA LYS A 53 2.21 13.69 5.28
C LYS A 53 2.08 14.89 4.34
N ALA A 54 0.85 15.18 3.90
CA ALA A 54 0.52 16.30 3.02
C ALA A 54 0.76 17.66 3.69
N ASP A 55 0.66 17.72 5.03
CA ASP A 55 0.97 18.90 5.84
C ASP A 55 2.49 19.14 6.03
N GLY A 56 3.34 18.24 5.51
CA GLY A 56 4.79 18.30 5.62
C GLY A 56 5.37 17.62 6.88
N ASN A 57 4.53 17.12 7.78
CA ASN A 57 4.97 16.36 8.95
C ASN A 57 5.41 14.94 8.56
N GLU A 58 6.20 14.29 9.43
CA GLU A 58 6.53 12.88 9.29
C GLU A 58 5.28 12.02 9.49
N GLY A 59 4.97 11.14 8.53
CA GLY A 59 3.86 10.20 8.60
C GLY A 59 4.31 8.85 9.12
N VAL A 60 5.31 8.26 8.46
CA VAL A 60 5.90 6.98 8.83
C VAL A 60 7.43 7.13 8.83
N PRO A 61 8.12 6.92 9.97
CA PRO A 61 9.57 6.96 10.05
C PRO A 61 10.24 5.92 9.14
N ALA A 62 11.47 6.18 8.71
CA ALA A 62 12.25 5.24 7.90
C ALA A 62 12.36 3.87 8.58
N GLY A 63 12.02 2.80 7.85
CA GLY A 63 12.09 1.42 8.35
C GLY A 63 10.95 1.00 9.28
N LYS A 64 10.01 1.91 9.63
CA LYS A 64 8.76 1.53 10.29
C LYS A 64 7.71 1.19 9.23
N THR A 65 6.97 0.11 9.43
CA THR A 65 5.78 -0.21 8.65
C THR A 65 4.54 0.04 9.51
N LEU A 66 3.50 0.66 8.94
CA LEU A 66 2.24 0.83 9.66
C LEU A 66 1.59 -0.52 9.95
N THR A 67 1.01 -0.64 11.14
CA THR A 67 0.15 -1.76 11.52
C THR A 67 -1.19 -1.68 10.79
N GLU A 68 -1.89 -2.81 10.66
CA GLU A 68 -3.24 -2.86 10.08
C GLU A 68 -4.21 -1.88 10.75
N ALA A 69 -4.14 -1.77 12.08
CA ALA A 69 -4.95 -0.83 12.84
C ALA A 69 -4.63 0.64 12.50
N GLU A 70 -3.35 0.99 12.34
CA GLU A 70 -2.94 2.34 11.91
C GLU A 70 -3.38 2.63 10.47
N ILE A 71 -3.35 1.63 9.57
CA ILE A 71 -3.82 1.77 8.18
C ILE A 71 -5.33 1.98 8.13
N VAL A 72 -6.10 1.19 8.88
CA VAL A 72 -7.57 1.31 8.95
C VAL A 72 -7.99 2.64 9.56
N ALA A 73 -7.23 3.15 10.53
CA ALA A 73 -7.49 4.43 11.18
C ALA A 73 -6.83 5.63 10.46
N MET A 74 -6.29 5.46 9.25
CA MET A 74 -5.54 6.50 8.56
C MET A 74 -6.44 7.70 8.22
N ASP A 75 -6.13 8.84 8.84
CA ASP A 75 -6.90 10.10 8.77
C ASP A 75 -6.09 11.25 8.15
N TRP A 76 -5.05 10.92 7.39
CA TRP A 76 -4.14 11.88 6.77
C TRP A 76 -3.74 11.43 5.37
N HIS A 77 -3.40 12.39 4.51
CA HIS A 77 -2.89 12.12 3.16
C HIS A 77 -1.37 12.22 3.11
N VAL A 78 -0.74 11.47 2.21
CA VAL A 78 0.71 11.57 1.93
C VAL A 78 1.06 12.85 1.16
N LYS A 79 2.31 13.29 1.27
CA LYS A 79 2.85 14.41 0.51
C LYS A 79 2.62 14.24 -0.99
N GLY A 80 2.05 15.27 -1.63
CA GLY A 80 1.72 15.26 -3.06
C GLY A 80 0.22 15.08 -3.35
N VAL A 81 -0.58 14.64 -2.37
CA VAL A 81 -2.04 14.64 -2.48
C VAL A 81 -2.57 16.03 -2.12
N THR A 82 -3.23 16.69 -3.08
CA THR A 82 -3.77 18.04 -2.92
C THR A 82 -5.25 18.06 -2.56
N SER A 83 -5.91 16.90 -2.53
CA SER A 83 -7.33 16.82 -2.14
C SER A 83 -7.48 17.03 -0.63
N PRO A 84 -8.31 17.98 -0.19
CA PRO A 84 -8.62 18.12 1.22
C PRO A 84 -9.41 16.89 1.71
N LEU A 85 -9.20 16.51 2.97
CA LEU A 85 -10.08 15.55 3.63
C LEU A 85 -11.45 16.19 3.89
N PRO A 86 -12.55 15.42 3.80
CA PRO A 86 -13.87 15.87 4.25
C PRO A 86 -13.81 16.33 5.72
N LYS A 87 -14.60 17.36 6.05
CA LYS A 87 -14.78 17.84 7.42
C LYS A 87 -15.84 17.07 8.17
#